data_AF-A0A969IHU6-F1
#
_entry.id   AF-A0A969IHU6-F1
#
_cell.length_a   1.000
_cell.length_b   1.000
_cell.length_c   1.000
_cell.angle_alpha   90.00
_cell.angle_beta   90.00
_cell.angle_gamma   90.00
#
_symmetry.space_group_name_H-M   'P 1'
#
loop_
_entity.id
_entity.type
_entity.pdbx_description
1 polymer ?
#
loop_
_entity_poly.entity_id
_entity_poly.type
_entity_poly.pdbx_seq_one_letter_code
_entity_poly.pdbx_strand_id
1 'polypeptide(L)'
;MNKLALLAPAGAMLMAAHAFAADSDADVEKFRAAYTTGSGLAYVVVNTDKGELVYRYGDASREAAKKDKRGFMLFTCARPHVMVSDSVSDRAALAKARVVKAGEAGFAELDAKYLSGCKNPLVKSALPKTK
;
A
#
# COMPACT_ATOMS: atom_id res chain seq x y z
N MET A 1 38.25 17.12 47.74
CA MET A 1 36.95 16.49 48.06
C MET A 1 35.89 17.13 47.19
N ASN A 2 34.91 16.32 46.77
CA ASN A 2 33.64 16.64 46.11
C ASN A 2 33.59 16.83 44.59
N LYS A 3 33.25 15.70 43.95
CA LYS A 3 32.64 15.52 42.64
C LYS A 3 31.20 16.06 42.66
N LEU A 4 30.76 16.74 41.61
CA LEU A 4 29.34 16.90 41.28
C LEU A 4 29.14 16.38 39.86
N ALA A 5 28.56 15.20 39.80
CA ALA A 5 28.25 14.48 38.58
C ALA A 5 27.04 15.13 37.88
N LEU A 6 27.17 15.31 36.57
CA LEU A 6 26.06 15.54 35.66
C LEU A 6 25.03 14.40 35.80
N LEU A 7 23.79 14.74 36.16
CA LEU A 7 22.62 13.91 35.91
C LEU A 7 21.93 14.46 34.66
N ALA A 8 22.25 13.87 33.50
CA ALA A 8 21.48 14.05 32.29
C ALA A 8 20.24 13.14 32.34
N PRO A 9 19.02 13.63 32.05
CA PRO A 9 17.83 12.79 32.02
C PRO A 9 17.82 11.97 30.72
N ALA A 10 18.33 10.74 30.79
CA ALA A 10 18.26 9.75 29.71
C ALA A 10 16.90 9.02 29.66
N GLY A 11 15.78 9.75 29.80
CA GLY A 11 14.45 9.15 30.01
C GLY A 11 13.43 9.33 28.88
N ALA A 12 13.67 10.20 27.89
CA ALA A 12 12.59 10.68 27.01
C ALA A 12 12.51 10.07 25.59
N MET A 13 13.44 9.20 25.18
CA MET A 13 13.47 8.70 23.80
C MET A 13 12.64 7.43 23.51
N LEU A 14 12.20 6.69 24.52
CA LEU A 14 11.50 5.40 24.31
C LEU A 14 9.98 5.53 24.07
N MET A 15 9.38 6.68 24.37
CA MET A 15 7.93 6.89 24.21
C MET A 15 7.55 7.38 22.80
N ALA A 16 8.47 8.00 22.06
CA ALA A 16 8.18 8.49 20.71
C ALA A 16 8.01 7.34 19.70
N ALA A 17 8.79 6.25 19.83
CA ALA A 17 8.75 5.13 18.89
C ALA A 17 7.41 4.34 18.93
N HIS A 18 6.74 4.31 20.08
CA HIS A 18 5.47 3.57 20.25
C HIS A 18 4.28 4.29 19.60
N ALA A 19 4.27 5.62 19.59
CA ALA A 19 3.20 6.40 18.95
C ALA A 19 3.22 6.24 17.42
N PHE A 20 4.40 6.31 16.79
CA PHE A 20 4.52 6.13 15.34
C PHE A 20 4.24 4.69 14.89
N ALA A 21 4.55 3.69 15.71
CA ALA A 21 4.22 2.29 15.41
C ALA A 21 2.71 2.03 15.49
N ALA A 22 2.03 2.56 16.49
CA ALA A 22 0.59 2.40 16.66
C ALA A 22 -0.22 3.06 15.53
N ASP A 23 0.19 4.25 15.07
CA ASP A 23 -0.46 4.93 13.94
C ASP A 23 -0.26 4.14 12.63
N SER A 24 0.94 3.60 12.41
CA SER A 24 1.21 2.78 11.22
C SER A 24 0.38 1.50 11.18
N ASP A 25 0.16 0.84 12.32
CA ASP A 25 -0.64 -0.39 12.37
C ASP A 25 -2.12 -0.09 12.10
N ALA A 26 -2.65 1.01 12.66
CA ALA A 26 -4.01 1.46 12.38
C ALA A 26 -4.21 1.82 10.90
N ASP A 27 -3.24 2.48 10.28
CA ASP A 27 -3.31 2.84 8.86
C ASP A 27 -3.21 1.63 7.93
N VAL A 28 -2.41 0.62 8.29
CA VAL A 28 -2.36 -0.66 7.56
C VAL A 28 -3.69 -1.40 7.66
N GLU A 29 -4.37 -1.37 8.82
CA GLU A 29 -5.70 -1.96 8.97
C GLU A 29 -6.76 -1.19 8.17
N LYS A 30 -6.69 0.15 8.11
CA LYS A 30 -7.55 0.96 7.22
C LYS A 30 -7.32 0.58 5.75
N PHE A 31 -6.05 0.47 5.34
CA PHE A 31 -5.69 0.04 4.00
C PHE A 31 -6.28 -1.35 3.70
N ARG A 32 -6.11 -2.31 4.63
CA ARG A 32 -6.66 -3.67 4.49
C ARG A 32 -8.17 -3.65 4.28
N ALA A 33 -8.91 -2.90 5.10
CA ALA A 33 -10.35 -2.77 4.99
C ALA A 33 -10.76 -2.18 3.62
N ALA A 34 -10.06 -1.14 3.16
CA ALA A 34 -10.30 -0.56 1.85
C ALA A 34 -9.97 -1.53 0.70
N TYR A 35 -8.87 -2.29 0.84
CA TYR A 35 -8.39 -3.23 -0.17
C TYR A 35 -9.33 -4.41 -0.36
N THR A 36 -9.84 -4.97 0.75
CA THR A 36 -10.65 -6.19 0.80
C THR A 36 -12.13 -5.99 0.45
N THR A 37 -12.56 -4.75 0.22
CA THR A 37 -13.96 -4.39 -0.05
C THR A 37 -14.18 -3.98 -1.51
N GLY A 38 -15.44 -4.01 -1.94
CA GLY A 38 -15.84 -3.71 -3.32
C GLY A 38 -15.70 -4.90 -4.27
N SER A 39 -15.87 -4.65 -5.56
CA SER A 39 -15.84 -5.64 -6.63
C SER A 39 -15.18 -5.08 -7.90
N GLY A 40 -14.82 -5.97 -8.83
CA GLY A 40 -14.28 -5.58 -10.13
C GLY A 40 -12.85 -5.06 -10.04
N LEU A 41 -12.54 -3.98 -10.75
CA LEU A 41 -11.18 -3.45 -10.79
C LEU A 41 -10.98 -2.34 -9.76
N ALA A 42 -9.79 -2.29 -9.15
CA ALA A 42 -9.36 -1.20 -8.30
C ALA A 42 -7.86 -0.92 -8.44
N TYR A 43 -7.46 0.24 -7.94
CA TYR A 43 -6.08 0.69 -7.90
C TYR A 43 -5.61 0.89 -6.46
N VAL A 44 -4.35 0.57 -6.22
CA VAL A 44 -3.61 1.02 -5.04
C VAL A 44 -2.61 2.06 -5.50
N VAL A 45 -2.63 3.21 -4.83
CA VAL A 45 -1.72 4.32 -5.12
C VAL A 45 -0.87 4.59 -3.88
N VAL A 46 0.44 4.56 -4.06
CA VAL A 46 1.42 4.85 -3.01
C VAL A 46 2.23 6.07 -3.44
N ASN A 47 2.12 7.15 -2.67
CA ASN A 47 2.95 8.33 -2.88
C ASN A 47 4.29 8.13 -2.18
N THR A 48 5.37 8.12 -2.95
CA THR A 48 6.74 8.03 -2.45
C THR A 48 7.49 9.32 -2.75
N ASP A 49 8.63 9.53 -2.10
CA ASP A 49 9.51 10.67 -2.38
C ASP A 49 10.04 10.65 -3.83
N LYS A 50 10.01 9.48 -4.50
CA LYS A 50 10.41 9.28 -5.90
C LYS A 50 9.25 9.40 -6.88
N GLY A 51 8.05 9.71 -6.40
CA GLY A 51 6.83 9.84 -7.20
C GLY A 51 5.74 8.85 -6.83
N GLU A 52 4.68 8.86 -7.64
CA GLU A 52 3.48 8.04 -7.46
C GLU A 52 3.66 6.64 -8.05
N LEU A 53 3.50 5.61 -7.21
CA LEU A 53 3.42 4.22 -7.63
C LEU A 53 1.95 3.80 -7.73
N VAL A 54 1.56 3.32 -8.90
CA VAL A 54 0.19 2.86 -9.19
C VAL A 54 0.20 1.37 -9.45
N TYR A 55 -0.60 0.65 -8.67
CA TYR A 55 -0.80 -0.77 -8.81
C TYR A 55 -2.27 -1.07 -9.10
N ARG A 56 -2.51 -2.06 -9.95
CA ARG A 56 -3.84 -2.55 -10.29
C ARG A 56 -4.12 -3.86 -9.57
N TYR A 57 -5.37 -4.11 -9.19
CA TYR A 57 -5.79 -5.39 -8.63
C TYR A 57 -7.29 -5.63 -8.87
N GLY A 58 -7.73 -6.87 -8.63
CA GLY A 58 -9.11 -7.28 -8.83
C GLY A 58 -9.59 -8.30 -7.82
N ASP A 59 -10.74 -8.92 -8.11
CA ASP A 59 -11.46 -9.78 -7.17
C ASP A 59 -10.65 -10.97 -6.66
N ALA A 60 -9.87 -11.62 -7.52
CA ALA A 60 -9.00 -12.73 -7.10
C ALA A 60 -7.98 -12.30 -6.03
N SER A 61 -7.36 -11.13 -6.19
CA SER A 61 -6.44 -10.57 -5.20
C SER A 61 -7.16 -10.19 -3.89
N ARG A 62 -8.40 -9.70 -3.99
CA ARG A 62 -9.26 -9.40 -2.83
C ARG A 62 -9.57 -10.66 -2.03
N GLU A 63 -10.03 -11.69 -2.71
CA GLU A 63 -10.38 -12.97 -2.07
C GLU A 63 -9.16 -13.65 -1.45
N ALA A 64 -7.99 -13.53 -2.08
CA ALA A 64 -6.73 -13.99 -1.48
C ALA A 64 -6.40 -13.23 -0.18
N ALA A 65 -6.51 -11.89 -0.18
CA ALA A 65 -6.20 -11.08 1.00
C ALA A 65 -7.21 -11.21 2.15
N LYS A 66 -8.46 -11.62 1.87
CA LYS A 66 -9.42 -12.00 2.91
C LYS A 66 -8.99 -13.27 3.66
N LYS A 67 -8.28 -14.19 2.97
CA LYS A 67 -7.79 -15.46 3.53
C LYS A 67 -6.43 -15.31 4.21
N ASP A 68 -5.48 -14.66 3.56
CA ASP A 68 -4.17 -14.30 4.16
C ASP A 68 -4.10 -12.80 4.37
N LYS A 69 -4.20 -12.38 5.64
CA LYS A 69 -4.11 -10.98 6.04
C LYS A 69 -2.69 -10.41 5.91
N ARG A 70 -1.67 -11.17 5.55
CA ARG A 70 -0.32 -10.59 5.47
C ARG A 70 0.02 -10.12 4.06
N GLY A 71 -0.56 -10.74 3.04
CA GLY A 71 -0.16 -10.54 1.65
C GLY A 71 -1.18 -9.78 0.81
N PHE A 72 -0.71 -8.79 0.06
CA PHE A 72 -1.51 -8.03 -0.90
C PHE A 72 -0.97 -8.21 -2.31
N MET A 73 -1.71 -8.96 -3.14
CA MET A 73 -1.35 -9.24 -4.53
C MET A 73 -1.73 -8.08 -5.46
N LEU A 74 -0.72 -7.36 -5.91
CA LEU A 74 -0.80 -6.18 -6.74
C LEU A 74 -0.18 -6.42 -8.11
N PHE A 75 -0.55 -5.61 -9.10
CA PHE A 75 0.00 -5.70 -10.45
C PHE A 75 0.50 -4.35 -10.90
N THR A 76 1.79 -4.29 -11.23
CA THR A 76 2.30 -3.26 -12.14
C THR A 76 2.03 -3.71 -13.57
N CYS A 77 2.18 -2.82 -14.56
CA CYS A 77 2.07 -3.27 -15.94
C CYS A 77 3.05 -4.40 -16.30
N ALA A 78 4.27 -4.34 -15.77
CA ALA A 78 5.31 -5.27 -16.21
C ALA A 78 5.21 -6.62 -15.50
N ARG A 79 4.74 -6.64 -14.25
CA ARG A 79 4.84 -7.82 -13.38
C ARG A 79 3.89 -7.76 -12.18
N PRO A 80 3.50 -8.94 -11.64
CA PRO A 80 2.91 -9.03 -10.32
C PRO A 80 3.88 -8.51 -9.25
N HIS A 81 3.33 -7.99 -8.17
CA HIS A 81 4.03 -7.48 -7.01
C HIS A 81 3.25 -7.84 -5.75
N VAL A 82 3.91 -8.42 -4.76
CA VAL A 82 3.29 -8.74 -3.47
C VAL A 82 3.86 -7.78 -2.44
N MET A 83 2.99 -7.03 -1.77
CA MET A 83 3.34 -6.29 -0.57
C MET A 83 2.97 -7.12 0.67
N VAL A 84 3.83 -7.14 1.67
CA VAL A 84 3.64 -7.94 2.88
C VAL A 84 3.60 -7.04 4.12
N SER A 85 2.54 -7.11 4.92
CA SER A 85 2.37 -6.25 6.11
C SER A 85 3.47 -6.40 7.15
N ASP A 86 4.18 -7.52 7.16
CA ASP A 86 5.25 -7.83 8.12
C ASP A 86 6.62 -7.33 7.65
N SER A 87 6.74 -6.91 6.39
CA SER A 87 7.93 -6.23 5.87
C SER A 87 7.91 -4.76 6.30
N VAL A 88 9.01 -4.28 6.88
CA VAL A 88 9.13 -2.87 7.33
C VAL A 88 8.92 -1.90 6.17
N SER A 89 9.50 -2.19 4.99
CA SER A 89 9.36 -1.32 3.81
C SER A 89 7.94 -1.29 3.30
N ASP A 90 7.29 -2.45 3.23
CA ASP A 90 5.97 -2.57 2.64
C ASP A 90 4.93 -2.04 3.60
N ARG A 91 5.08 -2.28 4.91
CA ARG A 91 4.24 -1.69 5.94
C ARG A 91 4.20 -0.16 5.83
N ALA A 92 5.37 0.46 5.69
CA ALA A 92 5.46 1.92 5.52
C ALA A 92 4.78 2.41 4.22
N ALA A 93 4.84 1.62 3.15
CA ALA A 93 4.13 1.92 1.90
C ALA A 93 2.61 1.76 2.05
N LEU A 94 2.18 0.65 2.67
CA LEU A 94 0.77 0.30 2.89
C LEU A 94 0.08 1.30 3.82
N ALA A 95 0.76 1.77 4.86
CA ALA A 95 0.26 2.81 5.77
C ALA A 95 -0.06 4.13 5.04
N LYS A 96 0.62 4.41 3.92
CA LYS A 96 0.42 5.63 3.11
C LYS A 96 -0.41 5.38 1.86
N ALA A 97 -0.85 4.14 1.65
CA ALA A 97 -1.50 3.73 0.42
C ALA A 97 -2.98 4.11 0.42
N ARG A 98 -3.48 4.56 -0.73
CA ARG A 98 -4.92 4.76 -0.97
C ARG A 98 -5.43 3.73 -1.96
N VAL A 99 -6.64 3.25 -1.72
CA VAL A 99 -7.39 2.40 -2.66
C VAL A 99 -8.37 3.27 -3.43
N VAL A 100 -8.41 3.10 -4.76
CA VAL A 100 -9.39 3.76 -5.64
C VAL A 100 -10.17 2.70 -6.39
N LYS A 101 -11.48 2.63 -6.16
CA LYS A 101 -12.36 1.63 -6.76
C LYS A 101 -13.04 2.16 -8.02
N ALA A 102 -13.52 1.25 -8.87
CA ALA A 102 -14.34 1.62 -10.02
C ALA A 102 -15.56 2.45 -9.58
N GLY A 103 -15.79 3.57 -10.28
CA GLY A 103 -16.85 4.53 -9.95
C GLY A 103 -16.44 5.62 -8.96
N GLU A 104 -15.28 5.52 -8.31
CA GLU A 104 -14.74 6.59 -7.46
C GLU A 104 -14.03 7.67 -8.31
N ALA A 105 -13.96 8.89 -7.76
CA ALA A 105 -13.23 9.98 -8.39
C ALA A 105 -11.75 9.62 -8.60
N GLY A 106 -11.22 9.95 -9.79
CA GLY A 106 -9.85 9.64 -10.17
C GLY A 106 -9.62 8.22 -10.70
N PHE A 107 -10.61 7.32 -10.65
CA PHE A 107 -10.45 5.97 -11.20
C PHE A 107 -10.15 5.99 -12.71
N ALA A 108 -10.93 6.73 -13.49
CA ALA A 108 -10.76 6.79 -14.95
C ALA A 108 -9.39 7.33 -15.36
N GLU A 109 -8.86 8.30 -14.62
CA GLU A 109 -7.54 8.86 -14.84
C GLU A 109 -6.44 7.83 -14.53
N LEU A 110 -6.57 7.12 -13.41
CA LEU A 110 -5.64 6.04 -13.04
C LEU A 110 -5.67 4.89 -14.04
N ASP A 111 -6.85 4.51 -14.53
CA ASP A 111 -6.99 3.48 -15.57
C ASP A 111 -6.33 3.92 -16.87
N ALA A 112 -6.60 5.13 -17.36
CA ALA A 112 -5.94 5.67 -18.54
C ALA A 112 -4.41 5.78 -18.38
N LYS A 113 -3.91 6.23 -17.21
CA LYS A 113 -2.48 6.31 -16.89
C LYS A 113 -1.84 4.93 -16.87
N TYR A 114 -2.50 3.96 -16.23
CA TYR A 114 -2.01 2.58 -16.17
C TYR A 114 -1.94 1.98 -17.57
N LEU A 115 -2.99 2.13 -18.38
CA LEU A 115 -3.08 1.57 -19.73
C LEU A 115 -2.10 2.21 -20.71
N SER A 116 -1.96 3.55 -20.69
CA SER A 116 -1.02 4.27 -21.57
C SER A 116 0.44 3.95 -21.27
N GLY A 117 0.78 3.78 -19.98
CA GLY A 117 2.09 3.30 -19.56
C GLY A 117 2.29 1.81 -19.81
N CYS A 118 1.21 1.05 -20.07
CA CYS A 118 1.27 -0.39 -20.13
C CYS A 118 1.49 -0.95 -21.54
N LYS A 119 2.76 -1.02 -21.95
CA LYS A 119 3.17 -1.59 -23.24
C LYS A 119 3.47 -3.09 -23.20
N ASN A 120 3.17 -3.80 -22.10
CA ASN A 120 3.50 -5.23 -21.99
C ASN A 120 2.52 -6.10 -22.79
N PRO A 121 2.94 -6.74 -23.90
CA PRO A 121 2.05 -7.55 -24.73
C PRO A 121 1.59 -8.84 -24.03
N LEU A 122 2.30 -9.30 -23.00
CA LEU A 122 1.96 -10.51 -22.24
C LEU A 122 0.88 -10.29 -21.18
N VAL A 123 0.62 -9.03 -20.83
CA VAL A 123 -0.36 -8.63 -19.79
C VAL A 123 -1.69 -8.22 -20.42
N LYS A 124 -1.85 -8.41 -21.74
CA LYS A 124 -3.11 -8.26 -22.47
C LYS A 124 -4.26 -9.10 -21.89
N SER A 125 -3.97 -10.16 -21.14
CA SER A 125 -4.96 -10.94 -20.38
C SER A 125 -5.56 -10.19 -19.18
N ALA A 126 -4.90 -9.16 -18.67
CA ALA A 126 -5.40 -8.27 -17.63
C ALA A 126 -6.08 -7.00 -18.21
N LEU A 127 -6.09 -6.83 -19.52
CA LEU A 127 -6.89 -5.79 -20.18
C LEU A 127 -8.34 -6.29 -20.28
N PRO A 128 -9.35 -5.43 -20.05
CA PRO A 128 -10.72 -5.78 -20.39
C PRO A 128 -10.74 -6.16 -21.88
N LYS A 129 -11.32 -7.32 -22.22
CA LYS A 129 -11.56 -7.66 -23.62
C LYS A 129 -12.53 -6.61 -24.17
N THR A 130 -12.06 -5.72 -25.03
CA THR A 130 -12.93 -4.87 -25.85
C THR A 130 -13.85 -5.81 -26.63
N LYS A 131 -15.15 -5.75 -26.33
CA LYS A 131 -16.20 -6.28 -27.20
C LYS A 131 -16.42 -5.30 -28.33
#